data_AF-A0A6A6FQ62-F1
#
_entry.id   AF-A0A6A6FQ62-F1
#
_cell.length_a   1.000
_cell.length_b   1.000
_cell.length_c   1.000
_cell.angle_alpha   90.00
_cell.angle_beta   90.00
_cell.angle_gamma   90.00
#
_symmetry.space_group_name_H-M   'P 1'
#
loop_
_entity.id
_entity.type
_entity.pdbx_description
1 polymer ?
#
loop_
_entity_poly.entity_id
_entity_poly.type
_entity_poly.pdbx_seq_one_letter_code
_entity_poly.pdbx_strand_id
1 'polypeptide(L)'
;MDATSDTASDTLSMLEQRLQRIDYAINGDRPQPHEDQPPPTLSAAARLRHLERTLKALSTKSHAVADVLQIHKLCPELFHPADEKTVPSTLHPAALAQLILAHEAMYKSTSAQLQTLQDNSTIADPAPLVNLIGLEPRLERIEAKQTEQAREFAELRLRSTRLLENWYKVGVLEMGEKWTDWEERLRDCEILVRRKEAAKKREEGVQ
;
A
#
# COMPACT_ATOMS: atom_id res chain seq x y z
N MET A 1 -32.38 19.75 -47.44
CA MET A 1 -31.95 18.87 -48.55
C MET A 1 -30.51 18.39 -48.35
N ASP A 2 -29.77 18.95 -47.39
CA ASP A 2 -28.37 18.58 -47.13
C ASP A 2 -28.21 17.25 -46.35
N ALA A 3 -29.12 16.93 -45.43
CA ALA A 3 -29.05 15.64 -44.70
C ALA A 3 -29.20 14.40 -45.61
N THR A 4 -29.92 14.54 -46.73
CA THR A 4 -30.08 13.45 -47.72
C THR A 4 -28.89 13.32 -48.65
N SER A 5 -28.13 14.39 -48.91
CA SER A 5 -26.89 14.31 -49.67
C SER A 5 -25.74 13.73 -48.84
N ASP A 6 -25.68 14.06 -47.54
CA ASP A 6 -24.63 13.56 -46.64
C ASP A 6 -24.78 12.06 -46.35
N THR A 7 -26.02 11.59 -46.18
CA THR A 7 -26.29 10.15 -46.05
C THR A 7 -26.02 9.37 -47.35
N ALA A 8 -26.21 10.01 -48.52
CA ALA A 8 -25.88 9.41 -49.80
C ALA A 8 -24.36 9.31 -50.03
N SER A 9 -23.58 10.31 -49.64
CA SER A 9 -22.11 10.24 -49.72
C SER A 9 -21.53 9.23 -48.74
N ASP A 10 -22.06 9.15 -47.53
CA ASP A 10 -21.63 8.15 -46.54
C ASP A 10 -21.90 6.71 -47.02
N THR A 11 -23.10 6.45 -47.57
CA THR A 11 -23.42 5.13 -48.11
C THR A 11 -22.58 4.77 -49.35
N LEU A 12 -22.28 5.75 -50.22
CA LEU A 12 -21.37 5.54 -51.34
C LEU A 12 -19.95 5.24 -50.88
N SER A 13 -19.43 5.97 -49.89
CA SER A 13 -18.09 5.71 -49.35
C SER A 13 -18.00 4.33 -48.68
N MET A 14 -19.05 3.90 -47.96
CA MET A 14 -19.12 2.56 -47.39
C MET A 14 -19.19 1.48 -48.48
N LEU A 15 -19.92 1.72 -49.57
CA LEU A 15 -19.98 0.80 -50.70
C LEU A 15 -18.61 0.71 -51.41
N GLU A 16 -17.95 1.84 -51.59
CA GLU A 16 -16.61 1.92 -52.16
C GLU A 16 -15.59 1.15 -51.32
N GLN A 17 -15.57 1.39 -50.01
CA GLN A 17 -14.71 0.63 -49.09
C GLN A 17 -14.99 -0.87 -49.14
N ARG A 18 -16.25 -1.27 -49.24
CA ARG A 18 -16.62 -2.69 -49.38
C ARG A 18 -16.18 -3.26 -50.73
N LEU A 19 -16.31 -2.52 -51.82
CA LEU A 19 -15.84 -2.93 -53.14
C LEU A 19 -14.32 -3.06 -53.18
N GLN A 20 -13.59 -2.10 -52.62
CA GLN A 20 -12.13 -2.15 -52.47
C GLN A 20 -11.72 -3.38 -51.64
N ARG A 21 -12.44 -3.70 -50.56
CA ARG A 21 -12.17 -4.90 -49.76
C ARG A 21 -12.46 -6.21 -50.52
N ILE A 22 -13.52 -6.26 -51.32
CA ILE A 22 -13.83 -7.42 -52.17
C ILE A 22 -12.78 -7.57 -53.26
N ASP A 23 -12.36 -6.47 -53.88
CA ASP A 23 -11.31 -6.49 -54.90
C ASP A 23 -9.97 -6.97 -54.29
N TYR A 24 -9.60 -6.44 -53.12
CA TYR A 24 -8.46 -6.91 -52.34
C TYR A 24 -8.55 -8.40 -51.99
N ALA A 25 -9.73 -8.89 -51.57
CA ALA A 25 -9.90 -10.30 -51.26
C ALA A 25 -9.77 -11.22 -52.50
N ILE A 26 -10.19 -10.74 -53.68
CA ILE A 26 -10.16 -11.53 -54.91
C ILE A 26 -8.78 -11.49 -55.60
N ASN A 27 -8.12 -10.34 -55.55
CA ASN A 27 -6.89 -10.06 -56.30
C ASN A 27 -5.63 -9.99 -55.43
N GLY A 28 -5.79 -9.97 -54.10
CA GLY A 28 -4.70 -9.86 -53.13
C GLY A 28 -4.14 -8.44 -53.04
N ASP A 29 -3.09 -8.28 -52.23
CA ASP A 29 -2.31 -7.05 -52.17
C ASP A 29 -1.53 -6.87 -53.47
N ARG A 30 -2.20 -6.24 -54.44
CA ARG A 30 -1.52 -5.74 -55.63
C ARG A 30 -1.01 -4.36 -55.28
N PRO A 31 0.30 -4.10 -55.38
CA PRO A 31 0.76 -2.73 -55.37
C PRO A 31 -0.04 -1.97 -56.45
N GLN A 32 -0.45 -0.75 -56.12
CA GLN A 32 -1.22 0.22 -56.91
C GLN A 32 -1.17 -0.03 -58.42
N PRO A 33 -2.26 0.22 -59.17
CA PRO A 33 -2.30 0.06 -60.63
C PRO A 33 -1.30 1.02 -61.30
N HIS A 34 -0.03 0.66 -61.30
CA HIS A 34 0.94 1.13 -62.27
C HIS A 34 0.54 0.48 -63.59
N GLU A 35 0.45 1.32 -64.63
CA GLU A 35 -0.14 1.05 -65.95
C GLU A 35 0.46 -0.14 -66.73
N ASP A 36 1.46 -0.84 -66.17
CA ASP A 36 2.26 -1.86 -66.86
C ASP A 36 1.93 -3.31 -66.49
N GLN A 37 0.99 -3.59 -65.58
CA GLN A 37 0.61 -4.97 -65.25
C GLN A 37 -0.71 -5.39 -65.92
N PRO A 38 -0.70 -6.39 -66.82
CA PRO A 38 -1.92 -6.79 -67.52
C PRO A 38 -2.97 -7.29 -66.51
N PRO A 39 -4.25 -6.94 -66.71
CA PRO A 39 -5.33 -7.46 -65.88
C PRO A 39 -5.27 -9.00 -65.89
N PRO A 40 -5.65 -9.66 -64.79
CA PRO A 40 -5.62 -11.11 -64.73
C PRO A 40 -6.45 -11.66 -65.89
N THR A 41 -5.80 -12.38 -66.80
CA THR A 41 -6.39 -12.86 -68.06
C THR A 41 -7.49 -13.92 -67.83
N LEU A 42 -7.62 -14.41 -66.60
CA LEU A 42 -8.56 -15.45 -66.19
C LEU A 42 -9.48 -14.91 -65.10
N SER A 43 -10.76 -15.25 -65.20
CA SER A 43 -11.74 -14.95 -64.15
C SER A 43 -11.32 -15.57 -62.80
N ALA A 44 -11.70 -14.93 -61.69
CA ALA A 44 -11.40 -15.44 -60.34
C ALA A 44 -11.84 -16.90 -60.17
N ALA A 45 -13.02 -17.24 -60.71
CA ALA A 45 -13.53 -18.61 -60.73
C ALA A 45 -12.63 -19.58 -61.52
N ALA A 46 -12.07 -19.15 -62.65
CA ALA A 46 -11.14 -19.98 -63.43
C ALA A 46 -9.82 -20.22 -62.67
N ARG A 47 -9.30 -19.21 -61.96
CA ARG A 47 -8.12 -19.35 -61.09
C ARG A 47 -8.38 -20.32 -59.94
N LEU A 48 -9.51 -20.19 -59.25
CA LEU A 48 -9.90 -21.10 -58.17
C LEU A 48 -10.03 -22.54 -58.66
N ARG A 49 -10.68 -22.77 -59.82
CA ARG A 49 -10.77 -24.10 -60.43
C ARG A 49 -9.42 -24.65 -60.88
N HIS A 50 -8.47 -23.78 -61.26
CA HIS A 50 -7.11 -24.22 -61.56
C HIS A 50 -6.40 -24.68 -60.29
N LEU A 51 -6.45 -23.89 -59.22
CA LEU A 51 -5.89 -24.22 -57.91
C LEU A 51 -6.52 -25.48 -57.31
N GLU A 52 -7.83 -25.66 -57.45
CA GLU A 52 -8.52 -26.87 -57.00
C GLU A 52 -8.02 -28.11 -57.76
N ARG A 53 -7.83 -28.00 -59.08
CA ARG A 53 -7.29 -29.11 -59.89
C ARG A 53 -5.84 -29.42 -59.53
N THR A 54 -5.00 -28.41 -59.32
CA THR A 54 -3.60 -28.63 -58.92
C THR A 54 -3.50 -29.19 -57.51
N LEU A 55 -4.35 -28.74 -56.58
CA LEU A 55 -4.43 -29.29 -55.22
C LEU A 55 -4.90 -30.75 -55.22
N LYS A 56 -5.93 -31.09 -56.01
CA LYS A 56 -6.36 -32.49 -56.19
C LYS A 56 -5.25 -33.35 -56.81
N ALA A 57 -4.52 -32.81 -57.79
CA ALA A 57 -3.38 -33.50 -58.38
C ALA A 57 -2.19 -33.63 -57.42
N LEU A 58 -2.08 -32.76 -56.42
CA LEU A 58 -1.06 -32.81 -55.38
C LEU A 58 -1.45 -33.77 -54.25
N SER A 59 -2.73 -33.83 -53.89
CA SER A 59 -3.24 -34.75 -52.87
C SER A 59 -3.12 -36.21 -53.28
N THR A 60 -3.17 -36.51 -54.59
CA THR A 60 -2.92 -37.87 -55.09
C THR A 60 -1.44 -38.24 -55.08
N LYS A 61 -0.53 -37.25 -55.06
CA LYS A 61 0.92 -37.45 -55.10
C LYS A 61 1.56 -37.42 -53.70
N SER A 62 0.98 -36.70 -52.76
CA SER A 62 1.52 -36.50 -51.41
C SER A 62 0.51 -36.91 -50.34
N HIS A 63 0.89 -37.91 -49.54
CA HIS A 63 0.06 -38.42 -48.45
C HIS A 63 -0.20 -37.35 -47.37
N ALA A 64 0.78 -36.50 -47.06
CA ALA A 64 0.62 -35.42 -46.09
C ALA A 64 -0.47 -34.41 -46.49
N VAL A 65 -0.62 -34.12 -47.79
CA VAL A 65 -1.68 -33.23 -48.28
C VAL A 65 -3.04 -33.91 -48.19
N ALA A 66 -3.10 -35.22 -48.48
CA ALA A 66 -4.33 -36.00 -48.29
C ALA A 66 -4.76 -36.04 -46.80
N ASP A 67 -3.80 -36.20 -45.89
CA ASP A 67 -4.05 -36.24 -44.45
C ASP A 67 -4.55 -34.91 -43.92
N VAL A 68 -3.92 -33.79 -44.31
CA VAL A 68 -4.39 -32.45 -43.92
C VAL A 68 -5.79 -32.18 -44.45
N LEU A 69 -6.11 -32.59 -45.68
CA LEU A 69 -7.47 -32.47 -46.23
C LEU A 69 -8.48 -33.36 -45.49
N GLN A 70 -8.06 -34.53 -45.01
CA GLN A 70 -8.89 -35.40 -44.19
C GLN A 70 -9.11 -34.79 -42.80
N ILE A 71 -8.07 -34.26 -42.16
CA ILE A 71 -8.15 -33.57 -40.87
C ILE A 71 -9.07 -32.34 -40.99
N HIS A 72 -8.95 -31.55 -42.05
CA HIS A 72 -9.83 -30.41 -42.31
C HIS A 72 -11.31 -30.83 -42.44
N LYS A 73 -11.60 -31.99 -43.04
CA LYS A 73 -12.97 -32.52 -43.15
C LYS A 73 -13.51 -33.06 -41.82
N LEU A 74 -12.66 -33.70 -41.03
CA LEU A 74 -13.05 -34.30 -39.75
C LEU A 74 -13.14 -33.27 -38.62
N CYS A 75 -12.30 -32.24 -38.67
CA CYS A 75 -12.16 -31.23 -37.63
C CYS A 75 -12.11 -29.82 -38.25
N PRO A 76 -13.24 -29.31 -38.77
CA PRO A 76 -13.30 -27.94 -39.30
C PRO A 76 -12.96 -26.89 -38.22
N GLU A 77 -13.25 -27.19 -36.95
CA GLU A 77 -12.95 -26.36 -35.78
C GLU A 77 -11.45 -26.11 -35.54
N LEU A 78 -10.55 -26.92 -36.10
CA LEU A 78 -9.10 -26.73 -35.91
C LEU A 78 -8.56 -25.56 -36.76
N PHE A 79 -9.23 -25.26 -37.87
CA PHE A 79 -8.77 -24.28 -38.87
C PHE A 79 -9.59 -22.99 -38.87
N HIS A 80 -10.73 -22.98 -38.18
CA HIS A 80 -11.44 -21.76 -37.84
C HIS A 80 -10.97 -21.36 -36.44
N PRO A 81 -10.28 -20.23 -36.26
CA PRO A 81 -10.02 -19.74 -34.91
C PRO A 81 -11.38 -19.61 -34.21
N ALA A 82 -11.55 -20.33 -33.10
CA ALA A 82 -12.74 -20.20 -32.28
C ALA A 82 -12.99 -18.71 -32.01
N ASP A 83 -14.25 -18.30 -32.11
CA ASP A 83 -14.68 -16.93 -31.85
C ASP A 83 -14.00 -16.44 -30.55
N GLU A 84 -13.33 -15.29 -30.54
CA GLU A 84 -12.56 -14.78 -29.38
C GLU A 84 -13.41 -14.67 -28.10
N LYS A 85 -14.74 -14.79 -28.24
CA LYS A 85 -15.74 -14.72 -27.18
C LYS A 85 -16.13 -16.08 -26.59
N THR A 86 -15.81 -17.20 -27.23
CA THR A 86 -16.12 -18.53 -26.70
C THR A 86 -14.91 -19.09 -25.97
N VAL A 87 -14.95 -19.02 -24.64
CA VAL A 87 -13.91 -19.60 -23.79
C VAL A 87 -13.82 -21.10 -24.11
N PRO A 88 -12.65 -21.63 -24.50
CA PRO A 88 -12.51 -23.05 -24.81
C PRO A 88 -12.64 -23.85 -23.51
N SER A 89 -13.86 -24.32 -23.21
CA SER A 89 -14.11 -25.23 -22.10
C SER A 89 -14.16 -26.65 -22.63
N THR A 90 -13.26 -27.49 -22.12
CA THR A 90 -13.25 -28.93 -22.35
C THR A 90 -14.36 -29.66 -21.57
N LEU A 91 -15.08 -28.96 -20.69
CA LEU A 91 -16.15 -29.52 -19.85
C LEU A 91 -17.53 -29.23 -20.44
N HIS A 92 -18.40 -30.24 -20.35
CA HIS A 92 -19.83 -30.13 -20.67
C HIS A 92 -20.51 -29.08 -19.77
N PRO A 93 -21.46 -28.26 -20.27
CA PRO A 93 -22.07 -27.15 -19.54
C PRO A 93 -22.70 -27.54 -18.19
N ALA A 94 -23.23 -28.76 -18.06
CA ALA A 94 -23.76 -29.25 -16.79
C ALA A 94 -22.69 -29.39 -15.69
N ALA A 95 -21.46 -29.79 -16.05
CA ALA A 95 -20.35 -29.91 -15.11
C ALA A 95 -19.82 -28.54 -14.67
N LEU A 96 -19.86 -27.54 -15.57
CA LEU A 96 -19.54 -26.15 -15.21
C LEU A 96 -20.53 -25.59 -14.19
N ALA A 97 -21.83 -25.82 -14.38
CA ALA A 97 -22.85 -25.38 -13.43
C ALA A 97 -22.65 -26.00 -12.04
N GLN A 98 -22.32 -27.30 -11.99
CA GLN A 98 -21.99 -27.99 -10.73
C GLN A 98 -20.72 -27.42 -10.07
N LEU A 99 -19.70 -27.10 -10.85
CA LEU A 99 -18.47 -26.48 -10.33
C LEU A 99 -18.77 -25.11 -9.73
N ILE A 100 -19.56 -24.28 -10.42
CA ILE A 100 -19.95 -22.95 -9.95
C ILE A 100 -20.74 -23.06 -8.64
N LEU A 101 -21.71 -23.98 -8.58
CA LEU A 101 -22.49 -24.25 -7.36
C LEU A 101 -21.61 -24.73 -6.21
N ALA A 102 -20.67 -25.65 -6.48
CA ALA A 102 -19.74 -26.15 -5.46
C ALA A 102 -18.82 -25.04 -4.89
N HIS A 103 -18.49 -24.03 -5.71
CA HIS A 103 -17.60 -22.93 -5.34
C HIS A 103 -18.35 -21.63 -4.99
N GLU A 104 -19.69 -21.65 -4.97
CA GLU A 104 -20.54 -20.47 -4.79
C GLU A 104 -20.23 -19.71 -3.49
N ALA A 105 -20.05 -20.45 -2.40
CA ALA A 105 -19.72 -19.88 -1.10
C ALA A 105 -18.37 -19.15 -1.12
N MET A 106 -17.37 -19.69 -1.84
CA MET A 106 -16.07 -19.04 -1.99
C MET A 106 -16.20 -17.76 -2.80
N TYR A 107 -16.91 -17.78 -3.94
CA TYR A 107 -17.12 -16.56 -4.74
C TYR A 107 -17.83 -15.45 -3.96
N LYS A 108 -18.86 -15.81 -3.19
CA LYS A 108 -19.57 -14.86 -2.33
C LYS A 108 -18.66 -14.32 -1.22
N SER A 109 -17.88 -15.17 -0.58
CA SER A 109 -16.94 -14.74 0.47
C SER A 109 -15.83 -13.86 -0.08
N THR A 110 -15.23 -14.21 -1.23
CA THR A 110 -14.17 -13.40 -1.84
C THR A 110 -14.71 -12.09 -2.39
N SER A 111 -15.93 -12.10 -2.94
CA SER A 111 -16.61 -10.87 -3.40
C SER A 111 -16.87 -9.94 -2.22
N ALA A 112 -17.41 -10.46 -1.11
CA ALA A 112 -17.60 -9.67 0.11
C ALA A 112 -16.26 -9.15 0.65
N GLN A 113 -15.20 -9.95 0.66
CA GLN A 113 -13.86 -9.50 1.07
C GLN A 113 -13.31 -8.42 0.15
N LEU A 114 -13.43 -8.56 -1.17
CA LEU A 114 -12.99 -7.55 -2.12
C LEU A 114 -13.82 -6.27 -2.01
N GLN A 115 -15.12 -6.39 -1.80
CA GLN A 115 -15.99 -5.25 -1.56
C GLN A 115 -15.63 -4.56 -0.24
N THR A 116 -15.34 -5.32 0.82
CA THR A 116 -14.80 -4.72 2.04
C THR A 116 -13.43 -4.08 1.82
N LEU A 117 -12.57 -4.61 0.95
CA LEU A 117 -11.28 -3.97 0.63
C LEU A 117 -11.47 -2.73 -0.25
N GLN A 118 -12.49 -2.69 -1.08
CA GLN A 118 -12.85 -1.55 -1.92
C GLN A 118 -13.54 -0.45 -1.09
N ASP A 119 -14.42 -0.83 -0.17
CA ASP A 119 -15.09 0.09 0.77
C ASP A 119 -14.10 0.58 1.85
N ASN A 120 -13.19 -0.31 2.30
CA ASN A 120 -12.09 0.01 3.21
C ASN A 120 -10.80 0.33 2.46
N SER A 121 -10.85 0.77 1.19
CA SER A 121 -9.66 1.22 0.45
C SER A 121 -9.19 2.59 0.96
N THR A 122 -9.03 2.72 2.27
CA THR A 122 -8.08 3.65 2.84
C THR A 122 -6.77 2.88 2.93
N ILE A 123 -6.04 2.79 1.80
CA ILE A 123 -4.59 2.95 1.94
C ILE A 123 -4.47 4.27 2.70
N ALA A 124 -4.19 4.17 4.00
CA ALA A 124 -4.21 5.33 4.89
C ALA A 124 -3.36 6.42 4.23
N ASP A 125 -3.89 7.63 4.17
CA ASP A 125 -3.18 8.75 3.56
C ASP A 125 -1.73 8.76 4.08
N PRO A 126 -0.71 8.66 3.21
CA PRO A 126 0.66 8.64 3.66
C PRO A 126 1.09 10.00 4.24
N ALA A 127 0.33 11.08 4.01
CA ALA A 127 0.65 12.42 4.49
C ALA A 127 0.90 12.51 6.02
N PRO A 128 0.03 11.99 6.92
CA PRO A 128 0.32 11.95 8.36
C PRO A 128 1.58 11.15 8.71
N LEU A 129 1.87 10.05 8.01
CA LEU A 129 3.08 9.26 8.28
C LEU A 129 4.34 10.00 7.85
N VAL A 130 4.31 10.68 6.70
CA VAL A 130 5.38 11.56 6.24
C VAL A 130 5.57 12.73 7.21
N ASN A 131 4.49 13.29 7.73
CA ASN A 131 4.56 14.34 8.75
C ASN A 131 5.19 13.85 10.06
N LEU A 132 4.92 12.61 10.48
CA LEU A 132 5.58 12.01 11.64
C LEU A 132 7.08 11.87 11.44
N ILE A 133 7.51 11.45 10.25
CA ILE A 133 8.95 11.39 9.89
C ILE A 133 9.54 12.81 9.89
N GLY A 134 8.82 13.81 9.39
CA GLY A 134 9.24 15.21 9.45
C GLY A 134 9.41 15.79 10.86
N LEU A 135 8.82 15.17 11.89
CA LEU A 135 8.95 15.59 13.29
C LEU A 135 10.18 15.01 14.00
N GLU A 136 10.83 14.00 13.43
CA GLU A 136 12.05 13.35 13.96
C GLU A 136 13.13 14.35 14.41
N PRO A 137 13.58 15.33 13.59
CA PRO A 137 14.62 16.26 14.01
C PRO A 137 14.17 17.20 15.14
N ARG A 138 12.87 17.41 15.33
CA ARG A 138 12.35 18.18 16.48
C ARG A 138 12.39 17.35 17.75
N LEU A 139 12.12 16.05 17.65
CA LEU A 139 12.17 15.13 18.78
C LEU A 139 13.61 14.99 19.30
N GLU A 140 14.58 14.77 18.40
CA GLU A 140 16.01 14.68 18.75
C GLU A 140 16.51 15.93 19.48
N ARG A 141 16.11 17.13 19.01
CA ARG A 141 16.47 18.40 19.67
C ARG A 141 15.89 18.52 21.07
N ILE A 142 14.67 18.04 21.28
CA ILE A 142 14.01 18.07 22.60
C ILE A 142 14.68 17.05 23.52
N GLU A 143 14.98 15.86 23.02
CA GLU A 143 15.67 14.81 23.77
C GLU A 143 17.07 15.27 24.21
N ALA A 144 17.83 15.92 23.33
CA ALA A 144 19.14 16.51 23.67
C ALA A 144 19.03 17.59 24.77
N LYS A 145 17.96 18.39 24.75
CA LYS A 145 17.70 19.37 25.83
C LYS A 145 17.24 18.69 27.12
N GLN A 146 16.43 17.65 27.04
CA GLN A 146 15.96 16.91 28.21
C GLN A 146 17.13 16.21 28.92
N THR A 147 18.06 15.65 28.15
CA THR A 147 19.28 15.04 28.70
C THR A 147 20.20 16.09 29.34
N GLU A 148 20.34 17.29 28.75
CA GLU A 148 21.00 18.45 29.40
C GLU A 148 20.33 18.86 30.71
N GLN A 149 19.03 19.07 30.70
CA GLN A 149 18.32 19.46 31.91
C GLN A 149 18.42 18.39 33.00
N ALA A 150 18.37 17.11 32.63
CA ALA A 150 18.51 16.02 33.59
C ALA A 150 19.88 16.03 34.29
N ARG A 151 20.98 16.31 33.57
CA ARG A 151 22.31 16.43 34.17
C ARG A 151 22.44 17.66 35.06
N GLU A 152 21.93 18.81 34.62
CA GLU A 152 21.90 20.02 35.44
C GLU A 152 21.09 19.82 36.74
N PHE A 153 19.92 19.19 36.65
CA PHE A 153 19.10 18.88 37.83
C PHE A 153 19.81 17.90 38.77
N ALA A 154 20.51 16.90 38.25
CA ALA A 154 21.29 15.99 39.08
C ALA A 154 22.41 16.72 39.83
N GLU A 155 23.14 17.62 39.17
CA GLU A 155 24.16 18.45 39.80
C GLU A 155 23.57 19.40 40.85
N LEU A 156 22.48 20.09 40.54
CA LEU A 156 21.82 21.01 41.48
C LEU A 156 21.29 20.26 42.71
N ARG A 157 20.75 19.05 42.54
CA ARG A 157 20.34 18.19 43.66
C ARG A 157 21.54 17.80 44.52
N LEU A 158 22.67 17.45 43.92
CA LEU A 158 23.89 17.13 44.66
C LEU A 158 24.44 18.34 45.43
N ARG A 159 24.40 19.55 44.84
CA ARG A 159 24.83 20.78 45.52
C ARG A 159 23.87 21.15 46.66
N SER A 160 22.57 21.04 46.42
CA SER A 160 21.52 21.30 47.42
C SER A 160 21.62 20.35 48.61
N THR A 161 21.77 19.04 48.36
CA THR A 161 21.93 18.04 49.42
C THR A 161 23.17 18.32 50.27
N ARG A 162 24.33 18.63 49.65
CA ARG A 162 25.54 19.03 50.39
C ARG A 162 25.34 20.28 51.24
N LEU A 163 24.64 21.29 50.73
CA LEU A 163 24.36 22.51 51.47
C LEU A 163 23.43 22.25 52.66
N LEU A 164 22.41 21.42 52.47
CA LEU A 164 21.50 20.99 53.52
C LEU A 164 22.23 20.15 54.59
N GLU A 165 23.10 19.24 54.19
CA GLU A 165 23.93 18.46 55.10
C GLU A 165 24.83 19.37 55.96
N ASN A 166 25.48 20.35 55.34
CA ASN A 166 26.35 21.29 56.05
C ASN A 166 25.53 22.18 57.00
N TRP A 167 24.39 22.70 56.55
CA TRP A 167 23.50 23.50 57.39
C TRP A 167 22.96 22.67 58.57
N TYR A 168 22.60 21.41 58.35
CA TYR A 168 22.13 20.53 59.41
C TYR A 168 23.24 20.24 60.43
N LYS A 169 24.45 19.91 59.98
CA LYS A 169 25.60 19.65 60.86
C LYS A 169 25.97 20.89 61.68
N VAL A 170 26.26 22.00 61.02
CA VAL A 170 26.78 23.21 61.68
C VAL A 170 25.66 24.01 62.36
N GLY A 171 24.54 24.17 61.67
CA GLY A 171 23.45 25.01 62.13
C GLY A 171 22.57 24.35 63.17
N VAL A 172 22.26 23.06 63.03
CA VAL A 172 21.33 22.37 63.93
C VAL A 172 22.08 21.57 64.99
N LEU A 173 23.00 20.68 64.61
CA LEU A 173 23.67 19.80 65.57
C LEU A 173 24.65 20.58 66.45
N GLU A 174 25.61 21.31 65.88
CA GLU A 174 26.62 22.04 66.69
C GLU A 174 25.98 23.16 67.54
N MET A 175 24.97 23.86 67.03
CA MET A 175 24.26 24.85 67.84
C MET A 175 23.39 24.19 68.90
N GLY A 176 22.80 23.02 68.61
CA GLY A 176 22.08 22.22 69.59
C GLY A 176 22.97 21.85 70.77
N GLU A 177 24.18 21.37 70.51
CA GLU A 177 25.19 21.07 71.55
C GLU A 177 25.53 22.32 72.39
N LYS A 178 25.76 23.46 71.73
CA LYS A 178 26.01 24.73 72.44
C LYS A 178 24.83 25.18 73.28
N TRP A 179 23.60 25.01 72.77
CA TRP A 179 22.38 25.33 73.51
C TRP A 179 22.22 24.45 74.74
N THR A 180 22.50 23.14 74.62
CA THR A 180 22.46 22.23 75.77
C THR A 180 23.50 22.60 76.82
N ASP A 181 24.73 22.96 76.41
CA ASP A 181 25.77 23.42 77.33
C ASP A 181 25.37 24.72 78.04
N TRP A 182 24.74 25.65 77.32
CA TRP A 182 24.25 26.90 77.91
C TRP A 182 23.09 26.66 78.88
N GLU A 183 22.17 25.75 78.54
CA GLU A 183 21.07 25.37 79.42
C GLU A 183 21.59 24.72 80.71
N GLU A 184 22.60 23.84 80.62
CA GLU A 184 23.23 23.23 81.79
C GLU A 184 23.87 24.28 82.70
N ARG A 185 24.66 25.20 82.13
CA ARG A 185 25.26 26.31 82.90
C ARG A 185 24.21 27.22 83.53
N LEU A 186 23.14 27.51 82.82
CA LEU A 186 22.04 28.32 83.33
C LEU A 186 21.33 27.61 84.49
N ARG A 187 21.11 26.30 84.37
CA ARG A 187 20.55 25.46 85.42
C ARG A 187 21.44 25.44 86.66
N ASP A 188 22.75 25.33 86.50
CA ASP A 188 23.70 25.42 87.62
C ASP A 188 23.63 26.78 88.32
N CYS A 189 23.59 27.87 87.54
CA CYS A 189 23.43 29.22 88.08
C CYS A 189 22.09 29.36 88.82
N GLU A 190 21.00 28.85 88.26
CA GLU A 190 19.68 28.87 88.88
C GLU A 190 19.67 28.09 90.21
N ILE A 191 20.30 26.92 90.25
CA ILE A 191 20.46 26.13 91.48
C ILE A 191 21.22 26.94 92.54
N LEU A 192 22.31 27.60 92.16
CA LEU A 192 23.09 28.44 93.08
C LEU A 192 22.28 29.63 93.60
N VAL A 193 21.51 30.29 92.73
CA VAL A 193 20.62 31.40 93.12
C VAL A 193 19.54 30.90 94.08
N ARG A 194 18.83 29.81 93.74
CA ARG A 194 17.80 29.20 94.62
C ARG A 194 18.38 28.82 95.99
N ARG A 195 19.61 28.29 96.04
CA ARG A 195 20.30 27.99 97.31
C ARG A 195 20.58 29.24 98.13
N LYS A 196 21.07 30.32 97.51
CA LYS A 196 21.32 31.60 98.18
C LYS A 196 20.04 32.27 98.66
N GLU A 197 19.00 32.27 97.84
CA GLU A 197 17.67 32.78 98.21
C GLU A 197 17.06 31.99 99.37
N ALA A 198 17.18 30.66 99.36
CA ALA A 198 16.72 29.82 100.47
C ALA A 198 17.51 30.09 101.76
N ALA A 199 18.82 30.34 101.68
CA ALA A 199 19.63 30.74 102.83
C ALA A 199 19.18 32.10 103.38
N LYS A 200 19.03 33.10 102.51
CA LYS A 200 18.55 34.44 102.89
C LYS A 200 17.14 34.41 103.51
N LYS A 201 16.21 33.63 102.97
CA LYS A 201 14.87 33.45 103.56
C LYS A 201 14.91 32.79 104.94
N ARG A 202 15.87 31.90 105.22
CA ARG A 202 16.06 31.35 106.57
C ARG A 202 16.63 32.40 107.52
N GLU A 203 17.53 33.26 107.05
CA GLU A 203 18.04 34.37 107.86
C GLU A 203 16.94 35.41 108.17
N GLU A 204 16.10 35.73 107.19
CA GLU A 204 14.98 36.68 107.33
C GLU A 204 13.78 36.10 108.11
N GLY A 205 13.56 34.77 108.07
CA GLY A 205 12.51 34.08 108.82
C GLY A 205 12.89 33.67 110.25
N VAL A 206 14.08 34.05 110.72
CA VAL A 206 14.58 33.83 112.11
C VAL A 206 14.44 35.11 112.96
N GLN A 207 13.59 36.06 112.55
CA GLN A 207 13.10 37.15 113.39
C GLN A 207 11.66 36.92 113.83
#